data_AF-A0A0A0KG79-F1
#
_entry.id   AF-A0A0A0KG79-F1
#
_cell.length_a   1.000
_cell.length_b   1.000
_cell.length_c   1.000
_cell.angle_alpha   90.00
_cell.angle_beta   90.00
_cell.angle_gamma   90.00
#
_symmetry.space_group_name_H-M   'P 1'
#
loop_
_entity.id
_entity.type
_entity.pdbx_description
1 polymer ?
#
loop_
_entity_poly.entity_id
_entity_poly.type
_entity_poly.pdbx_seq_one_letter_code
_entity_poly.pdbx_strand_id
1 'polypeptide(L)'
;MAVSTLPPGQLQGIAGLWDTVLELTKSAQDKNCDPLLWAVQLSSTLNSAGVSLPSVELAQLLVSHICWDNHVPIMWKFLEKAMTARIVPPLLVIALLSTRAIPYRKLQPAAYRLYLELLSRHVFSSTCQIYGPNYQRIMQTIDDVLHLTQIFGLQTCEPGVLMVELFFSIVWQLLDASLDDEGLLALHGEEKSAWLIRPQLHDMELDVHDSFGEKRTENSESLLKVNTAKAIEIIGQFLQNKKTARILCLALRNM
;
A
#
# COMPACT_ATOMS: atom_id res chain seq x y z
N MET A 1 -34.54 17.69 6.52
CA MET A 1 -33.20 18.05 7.04
C MET A 1 -33.18 17.73 8.52
N ALA A 2 -32.57 16.61 8.90
CA ALA A 2 -32.26 16.30 10.29
C ALA A 2 -30.76 16.05 10.35
N VAL A 3 -30.04 17.01 10.94
CA VAL A 3 -28.61 16.88 11.24
C VAL A 3 -28.53 16.00 12.49
N SER A 4 -28.18 14.73 12.31
CA SER A 4 -27.79 13.86 13.42
C SER A 4 -26.41 14.30 13.91
N THR A 5 -26.38 15.24 14.86
CA THR A 5 -25.20 15.55 15.64
C THR A 5 -24.92 14.42 16.61
N LEU A 6 -23.85 13.66 16.41
CA LEU A 6 -23.35 12.69 17.39
C LEU A 6 -22.94 13.41 18.70
N PRO A 7 -23.18 12.80 19.88
CA PRO A 7 -22.81 13.39 21.16
C PRO A 7 -21.28 13.46 21.36
N PRO A 8 -20.78 14.51 22.05
CA PRO A 8 -19.34 14.79 22.19
C PRO A 8 -18.55 13.69 22.93
N GLY A 9 -19.21 12.80 23.69
CA GLY A 9 -18.58 11.67 24.37
C GLY A 9 -18.14 10.53 23.45
N GLN A 10 -18.71 10.39 22.24
CA GLN A 10 -18.30 9.33 21.29
C GLN A 10 -17.00 9.68 20.56
N LEU A 11 -16.71 10.96 20.33
CA LEU A 11 -15.48 11.40 19.67
C LEU A 11 -14.23 11.18 20.55
N GLN A 12 -14.38 11.33 21.88
CA GLN A 12 -13.28 11.09 22.83
C GLN A 12 -12.98 9.60 23.04
N GLY A 13 -13.99 8.73 22.93
CA GLY A 13 -13.81 7.26 22.98
C GLY A 13 -13.13 6.68 21.75
N ILE A 14 -13.33 7.29 20.57
CA ILE A 14 -12.70 6.85 19.30
C ILE A 14 -11.22 7.25 19.23
N ALA A 15 -10.85 8.44 19.76
CA ALA A 15 -9.44 8.85 19.82
C ALA A 15 -8.61 7.88 20.69
N GLY A 16 -9.11 7.53 21.89
CA GLY A 16 -8.43 6.57 22.76
C GLY A 16 -8.40 5.13 22.22
N LEU A 17 -9.31 4.77 21.31
CA LEU A 17 -9.33 3.45 20.68
C LEU A 17 -8.09 3.23 19.80
N TRP A 18 -7.73 4.20 18.95
CA TRP A 18 -6.59 4.06 18.04
C TRP A 18 -5.26 4.08 18.79
N ASP A 19 -5.17 4.87 19.87
CA ASP A 19 -4.03 4.81 20.80
C ASP A 19 -3.92 3.42 21.45
N THR A 20 -5.04 2.86 21.91
CA THR A 20 -5.09 1.49 22.45
C THR A 20 -4.66 0.45 21.42
N VAL A 21 -5.12 0.57 20.17
CA VAL A 21 -4.73 -0.33 19.07
C VAL A 21 -3.22 -0.23 18.79
N LEU A 22 -2.66 0.97 18.84
CA LEU A 22 -1.24 1.20 18.64
C LEU A 22 -0.42 0.62 19.81
N GLU A 23 -0.86 0.78 21.05
CA GLU A 23 -0.23 0.17 22.23
C GLU A 23 -0.28 -1.37 22.19
N LEU A 24 -1.43 -1.94 21.83
CA LEU A 24 -1.58 -3.39 21.62
C LEU A 24 -0.62 -3.88 20.53
N THR A 25 -0.48 -3.12 19.45
CA THR A 25 0.43 -3.41 18.34
C THR A 25 1.88 -3.43 18.80
N LYS A 26 2.33 -2.38 19.51
CA LYS A 26 3.68 -2.30 20.09
C LYS A 26 3.94 -3.44 21.08
N SER A 27 2.99 -3.69 21.99
CA SER A 27 3.14 -4.78 22.96
C SER A 27 3.20 -6.17 22.29
N ALA A 28 2.42 -6.41 21.24
CA ALA A 28 2.42 -7.69 20.53
C ALA A 28 3.75 -7.90 19.78
N GLN A 29 4.30 -6.83 19.21
CA GLN A 29 5.62 -6.83 18.61
C GLN A 29 6.71 -7.13 19.64
N ASP A 30 6.74 -6.41 20.77
CA ASP A 30 7.77 -6.59 21.81
C ASP A 30 7.77 -8.00 22.40
N LYS A 31 6.58 -8.60 22.51
CA LYS A 31 6.40 -9.99 22.97
C LYS A 31 6.61 -11.03 21.88
N ASN A 32 6.93 -10.61 20.65
CA ASN A 32 7.07 -11.48 19.47
C ASN A 32 5.86 -12.44 19.33
N CYS A 33 4.65 -11.90 19.51
CA CYS A 33 3.42 -12.66 19.44
C CYS A 33 3.23 -13.29 18.05
N ASP A 34 2.55 -14.44 18.01
CA ASP A 34 2.17 -15.04 16.74
C ASP A 34 1.31 -14.05 15.91
N PRO A 35 1.69 -13.71 14.66
CA PRO A 35 0.99 -12.70 13.87
C PRO A 35 -0.48 -13.01 13.58
N LEU A 36 -0.86 -14.30 13.53
CA LEU A 36 -2.26 -14.68 13.31
C LEU A 36 -3.07 -14.50 14.60
N LEU A 37 -2.55 -14.95 15.75
CA LEU A 37 -3.19 -14.71 17.04
C LEU A 37 -3.36 -13.21 17.32
N TRP A 38 -2.35 -12.41 16.99
CA TRP A 38 -2.43 -10.96 17.08
C TRP A 38 -3.55 -10.40 16.19
N ALA A 39 -3.66 -10.82 14.93
CA ALA A 39 -4.75 -10.40 14.05
C ALA A 39 -6.13 -10.75 14.64
N VAL A 40 -6.29 -11.95 15.21
CA VAL A 40 -7.54 -12.37 15.87
C VAL A 40 -7.87 -11.49 17.08
N GLN A 41 -6.89 -11.21 17.94
CA GLN A 41 -7.07 -10.36 19.12
C GLN A 41 -7.46 -8.92 18.73
N LEU A 42 -6.79 -8.38 17.72
CA LEU A 42 -7.10 -7.04 17.23
C LEU A 42 -8.49 -6.97 16.61
N SER A 43 -8.87 -7.97 15.79
CA SER A 43 -10.23 -8.07 15.23
C SER A 43 -11.29 -8.13 16.33
N SER A 44 -11.07 -8.93 17.38
CA SER A 44 -11.98 -9.02 18.53
C SER A 44 -12.15 -7.67 19.24
N THR A 45 -11.05 -6.94 19.46
CA THR A 45 -11.04 -5.63 20.12
C THR A 45 -11.77 -4.57 19.28
N LEU A 46 -11.60 -4.59 17.96
CA LEU A 46 -12.28 -3.66 17.05
C LEU A 46 -13.78 -3.95 16.96
N ASN A 47 -14.16 -5.23 16.87
CA ASN A 47 -15.57 -5.63 16.85
C ASN A 47 -16.28 -5.28 18.17
N SER A 48 -15.63 -5.46 19.32
CA SER A 48 -16.22 -5.07 20.63
C SER A 48 -16.38 -3.56 20.77
N ALA A 49 -15.50 -2.78 20.13
CA ALA A 49 -15.62 -1.33 20.01
C ALA A 49 -16.61 -0.87 18.92
N GLY A 50 -17.26 -1.78 18.20
CA GLY A 50 -18.24 -1.47 17.15
C GLY A 50 -17.63 -0.98 15.83
N VAL A 51 -16.33 -1.22 15.59
CA VAL A 51 -15.67 -0.85 14.33
C VAL A 51 -16.05 -1.84 13.24
N SER A 52 -16.52 -1.32 12.10
CA SER A 52 -16.81 -2.12 10.92
C SER A 52 -15.51 -2.57 10.23
N LEU A 53 -15.40 -3.87 9.97
CA LEU A 53 -14.27 -4.47 9.24
C LEU A 53 -14.68 -4.80 7.78
N PRO A 54 -13.79 -4.60 6.79
CA PRO A 54 -12.43 -4.08 6.94
C PRO A 54 -12.41 -2.55 7.22
N SER A 55 -11.47 -2.10 8.05
CA SER A 55 -11.36 -0.70 8.48
C SER A 55 -10.29 0.07 7.70
N VAL A 56 -10.68 1.25 7.20
CA VAL A 56 -9.80 2.20 6.48
C VAL A 56 -8.81 2.84 7.44
N GLU A 57 -9.28 3.29 8.60
CA GLU A 57 -8.49 3.96 9.63
C GLU A 57 -7.40 3.03 10.16
N LEU A 58 -7.73 1.74 10.38
CA LEU A 58 -6.74 0.76 10.78
C LEU A 58 -5.65 0.56 9.71
N ALA A 59 -6.03 0.52 8.43
CA ALA A 59 -5.06 0.38 7.35
C ALA A 59 -4.08 1.56 7.30
N GLN A 60 -4.58 2.78 7.45
CA GLN A 60 -3.77 3.98 7.53
C GLN A 60 -2.84 3.95 8.75
N LEU A 61 -3.38 3.60 9.93
CA LEU A 61 -2.59 3.49 11.17
C LEU A 61 -1.46 2.46 11.02
N LEU A 62 -1.77 1.24 10.57
CA LEU A 62 -0.78 0.18 10.44
C LEU A 62 0.30 0.52 9.40
N VAL A 63 -0.06 1.02 8.22
CA VAL A 63 0.93 1.38 7.21
C VAL A 63 1.79 2.56 7.68
N SER A 64 1.21 3.56 8.34
CA SER A 64 1.96 4.67 8.92
C SER A 64 2.95 4.22 9.97
N HIS A 65 2.61 3.19 10.76
CA HIS A 65 3.50 2.64 11.78
C HIS A 65 4.61 1.77 11.18
N ILE A 66 4.33 0.99 10.13
CA ILE A 66 5.28 0.06 9.51
C ILE A 66 6.33 0.80 8.67
N CYS A 67 5.89 1.80 7.90
CA CYS A 67 6.80 2.66 7.16
C CYS A 67 7.58 3.54 8.14
N TRP A 68 8.81 3.94 7.81
CA TRP A 68 9.75 4.72 8.65
C TRP A 68 10.54 3.90 9.68
N ASP A 69 10.08 3.82 10.93
CA ASP A 69 10.92 3.39 12.06
C ASP A 69 10.71 1.92 12.47
N ASN A 70 9.67 1.27 11.95
CA ASN A 70 9.26 -0.06 12.39
C ASN A 70 9.29 -1.12 11.28
N HIS A 71 10.32 -1.07 10.45
CA HIS A 71 10.53 -2.00 9.35
C HIS A 71 11.09 -3.36 9.84
N VAL A 72 10.32 -4.06 10.68
CA VAL A 72 10.71 -5.37 11.25
C VAL A 72 9.94 -6.53 10.61
N PRO A 73 10.53 -7.72 10.42
CA PRO A 73 9.88 -8.84 9.74
C PRO A 73 8.54 -9.27 10.34
N ILE A 74 8.38 -9.18 11.67
CA ILE A 74 7.13 -9.54 12.35
C ILE A 74 5.97 -8.61 11.96
N MET A 75 6.24 -7.32 11.75
CA MET A 75 5.22 -6.35 11.34
C MET A 75 4.66 -6.64 9.95
N TRP A 76 5.55 -6.97 9.01
CA TRP A 76 5.13 -7.34 7.65
C TRP A 76 4.33 -8.64 7.62
N LYS A 77 4.72 -9.63 8.43
CA LYS A 77 3.95 -10.86 8.62
C LYS A 77 2.57 -10.58 9.21
N PHE A 78 2.50 -9.70 10.21
CA PHE A 78 1.23 -9.29 10.81
C PHE A 78 0.33 -8.57 9.81
N LEU A 79 0.88 -7.63 9.02
CA LEU A 79 0.12 -6.93 7.97
C LEU A 79 -0.47 -7.91 6.95
N GLU A 80 0.31 -8.90 6.52
CA GLU A 80 -0.17 -9.98 5.64
C GLU A 80 -1.35 -10.76 6.27
N LYS A 81 -1.26 -11.10 7.58
CA LYS A 81 -2.35 -11.78 8.29
C LYS A 81 -3.57 -10.88 8.45
N ALA A 82 -3.40 -9.60 8.74
CA ALA A 82 -4.50 -8.64 8.83
C ALA A 82 -5.26 -8.48 7.50
N MET A 83 -4.53 -8.46 6.38
CA MET A 83 -5.10 -8.44 5.03
C MET A 83 -5.83 -9.75 4.70
N THR A 84 -5.22 -10.90 5.03
CA THR A 84 -5.83 -12.23 4.81
C THR A 84 -7.10 -12.43 5.63
N ALA A 85 -7.10 -11.96 6.89
CA ALA A 85 -8.24 -12.01 7.80
C ALA A 85 -9.28 -10.90 7.53
N ARG A 86 -9.07 -10.06 6.51
CA ARG A 86 -9.97 -8.95 6.11
C ARG A 86 -10.27 -7.96 7.23
N ILE A 87 -9.29 -7.73 8.10
CA ILE A 87 -9.37 -6.69 9.14
C ILE A 87 -9.06 -5.33 8.51
N VAL A 88 -8.16 -5.31 7.53
CA VAL A 88 -7.83 -4.15 6.68
C VAL A 88 -8.16 -4.43 5.21
N PRO A 89 -8.52 -3.42 4.41
CA PRO A 89 -8.76 -3.60 2.98
C PRO A 89 -7.43 -3.82 2.23
N PRO A 90 -7.20 -4.98 1.58
CA PRO A 90 -5.91 -5.29 0.96
C PRO A 90 -5.50 -4.31 -0.14
N LEU A 91 -6.44 -3.86 -0.97
CA LEU A 91 -6.16 -2.91 -2.06
C LEU A 91 -5.75 -1.53 -1.52
N LEU A 92 -6.36 -1.08 -0.42
CA LEU A 92 -5.97 0.17 0.23
C LEU A 92 -4.58 0.06 0.85
N VAL A 93 -4.26 -1.06 1.51
CA VAL A 93 -2.92 -1.29 2.05
C VAL A 93 -1.86 -1.27 0.94
N ILE A 94 -2.14 -1.92 -0.20
CA ILE A 94 -1.25 -1.88 -1.38
C ILE A 94 -1.07 -0.45 -1.87
N ALA A 95 -2.15 0.33 -2.03
CA ALA A 95 -2.09 1.72 -2.47
C ALA A 95 -1.26 2.60 -1.51
N LEU A 96 -1.51 2.49 -0.20
CA LEU A 96 -0.75 3.23 0.82
C LEU A 96 0.74 2.86 0.78
N LEU A 97 1.06 1.57 0.69
CA LEU A 97 2.44 1.10 0.61
C LEU A 97 3.12 1.53 -0.69
N SER A 98 2.41 1.62 -1.83
CA SER A 98 3.05 2.00 -3.10
C SER A 98 3.64 3.41 -3.04
N THR A 99 2.94 4.35 -2.38
CA THR A 99 3.41 5.73 -2.14
C THR A 99 4.68 5.83 -1.29
N ARG A 100 5.06 4.75 -0.58
CA ARG A 100 6.21 4.70 0.32
C ARG A 100 7.31 3.76 -0.18
N ALA A 101 6.94 2.57 -0.64
CA ALA A 101 7.89 1.54 -1.04
C ALA A 101 8.54 1.82 -2.40
N ILE A 102 7.78 2.37 -3.36
CA ILE A 102 8.29 2.60 -4.73
C ILE A 102 9.28 3.78 -4.79
N PRO A 103 9.01 4.95 -4.17
CA PRO A 103 9.94 6.07 -4.21
C PRO A 103 11.28 5.77 -3.51
N TYR A 104 11.24 5.00 -2.42
CA TYR A 104 12.41 4.65 -1.61
C TYR A 104 13.05 3.31 -1.99
N ARG A 105 12.64 2.68 -3.10
CA ARG A 105 13.04 1.30 -3.45
C ARG A 105 14.55 1.09 -3.61
N LYS A 106 15.29 2.10 -4.08
CA LYS A 106 16.75 2.05 -4.23
C LYS A 106 17.47 2.17 -2.86
N LEU A 107 16.86 2.91 -1.92
CA LEU A 107 17.39 3.12 -0.56
C LEU A 107 17.03 1.96 0.39
N GLN A 108 15.83 1.39 0.23
CA GLN A 108 15.29 0.31 1.07
C GLN A 108 14.78 -0.85 0.20
N PRO A 109 15.67 -1.58 -0.49
CA PRO A 109 15.26 -2.60 -1.45
C PRO A 109 14.57 -3.80 -0.77
N ALA A 110 14.87 -4.09 0.51
CA ALA A 110 14.15 -5.11 1.28
C ALA A 110 12.67 -4.75 1.53
N ALA A 111 12.36 -3.47 1.77
CA ALA A 111 11.00 -2.99 1.94
C ALA A 111 10.21 -3.12 0.64
N TYR A 112 10.83 -2.72 -0.46
CA TYR A 112 10.25 -2.87 -1.80
C TYR A 112 10.01 -4.34 -2.14
N ARG A 113 10.92 -5.25 -1.77
CA ARG A 113 10.70 -6.69 -1.95
C ARG A 113 9.43 -7.16 -1.25
N LEU A 114 9.23 -6.77 0.01
CA LEU A 114 8.06 -7.17 0.79
C LEU A 114 6.77 -6.59 0.21
N TYR A 115 6.81 -5.34 -0.28
CA TYR A 115 5.70 -4.75 -1.03
C TYR A 115 5.35 -5.58 -2.28
N LEU A 116 6.33 -5.95 -3.12
CA LEU A 116 6.09 -6.75 -4.32
C LEU A 116 5.49 -8.14 -3.99
N GLU A 117 5.95 -8.76 -2.90
CA GLU A 117 5.39 -10.02 -2.41
C GLU A 117 3.91 -9.87 -2.01
N LEU A 118 3.58 -8.85 -1.20
CA LEU A 118 2.21 -8.56 -0.79
C LEU A 118 1.31 -8.24 -2.00
N LEU A 119 1.81 -7.41 -2.92
CA LEU A 119 1.10 -7.05 -4.15
C LEU A 119 0.72 -8.31 -4.94
N SER A 120 1.70 -9.19 -5.19
CA SER A 120 1.48 -10.42 -5.98
C SER A 120 0.44 -11.36 -5.36
N ARG A 121 0.39 -11.45 -4.02
CA ARG A 121 -0.53 -12.34 -3.30
C ARG A 121 -1.96 -11.79 -3.27
N HIS A 122 -2.13 -10.48 -3.15
CA HIS A 122 -3.42 -9.90 -2.81
C HIS A 122 -4.12 -9.19 -3.97
N VAL A 123 -3.41 -8.67 -4.98
CA VAL A 123 -4.03 -7.83 -6.00
C VAL A 123 -5.03 -8.58 -6.88
N PHE A 124 -4.72 -9.82 -7.25
CA PHE A 124 -5.61 -10.64 -8.08
C PHE A 124 -6.78 -11.26 -7.29
N SER A 125 -6.54 -11.60 -6.02
CA SER A 125 -7.53 -12.20 -5.12
C SER A 125 -8.58 -11.19 -4.62
N SER A 126 -8.21 -9.90 -4.57
CA SER A 126 -9.06 -8.83 -4.01
C SER A 126 -10.12 -8.29 -4.97
N THR A 127 -10.14 -8.75 -6.23
CA THR A 127 -11.09 -8.30 -7.28
C THR A 127 -12.57 -8.57 -6.94
N CYS A 128 -12.87 -9.48 -6.01
CA CYS A 128 -14.23 -9.79 -5.59
C CYS A 128 -14.84 -8.77 -4.58
N GLN A 129 -14.13 -7.70 -4.21
CA GLN A 129 -14.53 -6.81 -3.12
C GLN A 129 -15.40 -5.62 -3.55
N ILE A 130 -15.78 -5.53 -4.83
CA ILE A 130 -16.57 -4.42 -5.40
C ILE A 130 -17.95 -4.26 -4.74
N TYR A 131 -18.45 -5.31 -4.07
CA TYR A 131 -19.73 -5.33 -3.36
C TYR A 131 -19.57 -5.48 -1.84
N GLY A 132 -18.35 -5.30 -1.31
CA GLY A 132 -18.04 -5.48 0.11
C GLY A 132 -18.50 -4.31 1.00
N PRO A 133 -18.58 -4.52 2.33
CA PRO A 133 -18.80 -3.43 3.26
C PRO A 133 -17.69 -2.38 3.12
N ASN A 134 -18.03 -1.11 3.32
CA ASN A 134 -17.13 0.04 3.21
C ASN A 134 -16.48 0.26 1.82
N TYR A 135 -16.89 -0.46 0.77
CA TYR A 135 -16.25 -0.38 -0.55
C TYR A 135 -16.13 1.05 -1.08
N GLN A 136 -17.22 1.83 -1.07
CA GLN A 136 -17.21 3.22 -1.56
C GLN A 136 -16.16 4.07 -0.82
N ARG A 137 -16.10 3.94 0.51
CA ARG A 137 -15.14 4.67 1.34
C ARG A 137 -13.71 4.22 1.08
N ILE A 138 -13.50 2.91 0.90
CA ILE A 138 -12.19 2.33 0.57
C ILE A 138 -11.70 2.87 -0.78
N MET A 139 -12.55 2.84 -1.82
CA MET A 139 -12.17 3.33 -3.14
C MET A 139 -11.93 4.83 -3.16
N GLN A 140 -12.75 5.62 -2.45
CA GLN A 140 -12.50 7.04 -2.31
C GLN A 140 -11.16 7.31 -1.61
N THR A 141 -10.82 6.56 -0.57
CA THR A 141 -9.51 6.70 0.10
C THR A 141 -8.36 6.29 -0.83
N ILE A 142 -8.54 5.26 -1.66
CA ILE A 142 -7.54 4.86 -2.66
C ILE A 142 -7.36 5.97 -3.69
N ASP A 143 -8.46 6.56 -4.16
CA ASP A 143 -8.43 7.70 -5.06
C ASP A 143 -7.69 8.88 -4.43
N ASP A 144 -7.97 9.22 -3.17
CA ASP A 144 -7.29 10.30 -2.46
C ASP A 144 -5.78 10.04 -2.28
N VAL A 145 -5.40 8.79 -1.98
CA VAL A 145 -4.00 8.38 -1.73
C VAL A 145 -3.17 8.38 -3.02
N LEU A 146 -3.77 7.95 -4.12
CA LEU A 146 -3.10 7.84 -5.40
C LEU A 146 -3.41 9.03 -6.32
N HIS A 147 -4.32 9.92 -5.97
CA HIS A 147 -4.78 10.99 -6.86
C HIS A 147 -5.29 10.48 -8.23
N LEU A 148 -6.03 9.36 -8.25
CA LEU A 148 -6.43 8.70 -9.51
C LEU A 148 -7.30 9.62 -10.38
N THR A 149 -8.37 10.17 -9.81
CA THR A 149 -9.29 11.11 -10.46
C THR A 149 -8.55 12.32 -11.04
N GLN A 150 -7.54 12.83 -10.32
CA GLN A 150 -6.75 13.97 -10.77
C GLN A 150 -5.85 13.59 -11.95
N ILE A 151 -5.27 12.40 -11.93
CA ILE A 151 -4.29 11.96 -12.93
C ILE A 151 -4.96 11.48 -14.21
N PHE A 152 -6.10 10.81 -14.11
CA PHE A 152 -6.85 10.31 -15.27
C PHE A 152 -7.93 11.29 -15.74
N GLY A 153 -8.27 12.32 -14.95
CA GLY A 153 -9.24 13.35 -15.32
C GLY A 153 -10.69 12.84 -15.40
N LEU A 154 -10.99 11.66 -14.87
CA LEU A 154 -12.32 11.04 -14.91
C LEU A 154 -13.11 11.42 -13.66
N GLN A 155 -14.14 12.27 -13.80
CA GLN A 155 -14.96 12.72 -12.66
C GLN A 155 -15.96 11.66 -12.14
N THR A 156 -16.04 10.48 -12.77
CA THR A 156 -17.03 9.46 -12.41
C THR A 156 -16.47 8.48 -11.37
N CYS A 157 -16.93 8.57 -10.12
CA CYS A 157 -16.66 7.58 -9.07
C CYS A 157 -17.46 6.27 -9.25
N GLU A 158 -17.56 5.75 -10.48
CA GLU A 158 -18.13 4.42 -10.67
C GLU A 158 -17.15 3.37 -10.12
N PRO A 159 -17.63 2.41 -9.30
CA PRO A 159 -16.82 1.33 -8.74
C PRO A 159 -15.88 0.65 -9.75
N GLY A 160 -16.38 0.38 -10.95
CA GLY A 160 -15.62 -0.26 -12.02
C GLY A 160 -14.49 0.62 -12.56
N VAL A 161 -14.70 1.94 -12.65
CA VAL A 161 -13.74 2.90 -13.18
C VAL A 161 -12.56 3.07 -12.23
N LEU A 162 -12.82 3.32 -10.94
CA LEU A 162 -11.75 3.45 -9.94
C LEU A 162 -10.90 2.17 -9.82
N MET A 163 -11.51 1.00 -10.03
CA MET A 163 -10.76 -0.27 -10.08
C MET A 163 -9.85 -0.38 -11.31
N VAL A 164 -10.31 0.10 -12.47
CA VAL A 164 -9.51 0.16 -13.70
C VAL A 164 -8.33 1.09 -13.50
N GLU A 165 -8.58 2.29 -12.98
CA GLU A 165 -7.56 3.30 -12.69
C GLU A 165 -6.52 2.79 -11.68
N LEU A 166 -6.96 2.10 -10.62
CA LEU A 166 -6.05 1.49 -9.66
C LEU A 166 -5.14 0.43 -10.32
N PHE A 167 -5.69 -0.46 -11.14
CA PHE A 167 -4.86 -1.48 -11.79
C PHE A 167 -3.90 -0.88 -12.82
N PHE A 168 -4.36 0.13 -13.56
CA PHE A 168 -3.50 0.86 -14.45
C PHE A 168 -2.39 1.59 -13.69
N SER A 169 -2.71 2.27 -12.57
CA SER A 169 -1.72 2.97 -11.76
C SER A 169 -0.67 2.04 -11.15
N ILE A 170 -1.06 0.85 -10.68
CA ILE A 170 -0.13 -0.18 -10.20
C ILE A 170 0.83 -0.59 -11.32
N VAL A 171 0.31 -0.96 -12.50
CA VAL A 171 1.15 -1.39 -13.63
C VAL A 171 2.06 -0.26 -14.09
N TRP A 172 1.54 0.97 -14.15
CA TRP A 172 2.31 2.15 -14.51
C TRP A 172 3.45 2.43 -13.54
N GLN A 173 3.17 2.46 -12.23
CA GLN A 173 4.18 2.69 -11.20
C GLN A 173 5.27 1.61 -11.21
N LEU A 174 4.91 0.34 -11.41
CA LEU A 174 5.89 -0.75 -11.53
C LEU A 174 6.73 -0.64 -12.80
N LEU A 175 6.11 -0.27 -13.93
CA LEU A 175 6.80 -0.10 -15.20
C LEU A 175 7.82 1.03 -15.12
N ASP A 176 7.38 2.20 -14.66
CA ASP A 176 8.21 3.39 -14.47
C ASP A 176 9.39 3.10 -13.52
N ALA A 177 9.10 2.47 -12.37
CA ALA A 177 10.14 2.06 -11.43
C ALA A 177 11.16 1.10 -12.05
N SER A 178 10.69 0.12 -12.84
CA SER A 178 11.57 -0.86 -13.47
C SER A 178 12.44 -0.24 -14.56
N LEU A 179 11.89 0.67 -15.36
CA LEU A 179 12.64 1.41 -16.37
C LEU A 179 13.69 2.33 -15.74
N ASP A 180 13.37 2.98 -14.61
CA ASP A 180 14.33 3.81 -13.86
C ASP A 180 15.41 2.97 -13.18
N ASP A 181 15.10 1.75 -12.74
CA ASP A 181 16.08 0.83 -12.15
C ASP A 181 17.09 0.32 -13.20
N GLU A 182 16.66 0.15 -14.45
CA GLU A 182 17.50 -0.22 -15.60
C GLU A 182 18.15 1.00 -16.30
N GLY A 183 17.91 2.22 -15.82
CA GLY A 183 18.46 3.47 -16.40
C GLY A 183 17.86 3.89 -17.74
N LEU A 184 16.73 3.29 -18.14
CA LEU A 184 16.07 3.55 -19.43
C LEU A 184 15.26 4.85 -19.44
N LEU A 185 14.82 5.36 -18.28
CA LEU A 185 14.15 6.65 -18.19
C LEU A 185 15.10 7.85 -18.31
N ALA A 186 16.38 7.69 -17.97
CA ALA A 186 17.38 8.77 -18.05
C ALA A 186 17.73 9.17 -19.50
N LEU A 187 17.24 8.42 -20.50
CA LEU A 187 17.49 8.66 -21.93
C LEU A 187 16.49 9.64 -22.58
N HIS A 188 15.37 9.97 -21.93
CA HIS A 188 14.41 10.95 -22.43
C HIS A 188 14.44 12.22 -21.58
N GLY A 189 14.95 13.31 -22.15
CA GLY A 189 15.06 14.62 -21.50
C GLY A 189 13.75 15.37 -21.31
N GLU A 190 12.59 14.77 -21.57
CA GLU A 190 11.28 15.43 -21.48
C GLU A 190 10.32 14.66 -20.57
N GLU A 191 9.78 15.41 -19.61
CA GLU A 191 8.69 15.10 -18.67
C GLU A 191 8.86 13.84 -17.81
N LYS A 192 9.43 14.07 -16.61
CA LYS A 192 9.34 13.15 -15.47
C LYS A 192 7.88 12.74 -15.28
N SER A 193 7.63 11.44 -15.27
CA SER A 193 6.30 10.85 -15.10
C SER A 193 5.53 11.57 -13.97
N ALA A 194 4.22 11.76 -14.14
CA ALA A 194 3.35 12.39 -13.12
C ALA A 194 3.43 11.69 -11.75
N TRP A 195 3.95 10.47 -11.71
CA TRP A 195 4.10 9.60 -10.54
C TRP A 195 5.53 9.51 -9.98
N LEU A 196 6.48 10.21 -10.60
CA LEU A 196 7.72 10.58 -9.91
C LEU A 196 7.36 11.65 -8.88
N ILE A 197 6.63 11.25 -7.84
CA ILE A 197 6.87 11.78 -6.50
C ILE A 197 8.29 11.31 -6.17
N ARG A 198 9.27 12.02 -6.75
CA ARG A 198 10.57 12.15 -6.09
C ARG A 198 10.17 12.67 -4.71
N PRO A 199 10.44 11.94 -3.61
CA PRO A 199 10.31 12.55 -2.30
C PRO A 199 11.10 13.85 -2.43
N GLN A 200 10.49 14.98 -2.10
CA GLN A 200 11.27 16.17 -1.84
C GLN A 200 12.38 15.70 -0.90
N LEU A 201 13.62 15.70 -1.39
CA LEU A 201 14.79 15.17 -0.68
C LEU A 201 15.19 16.12 0.47
N HIS A 202 14.19 16.78 1.05
CA HIS A 202 14.15 17.67 2.20
C HIS A 202 12.76 17.36 2.78
N ASP A 203 12.60 16.68 3.91
CA ASP A 203 12.90 17.29 5.20
C ASP A 203 12.97 16.26 6.35
N MET A 204 13.66 15.13 6.14
CA MET A 204 14.07 14.29 7.26
C MET A 204 15.37 13.60 6.90
N GLU A 205 16.47 14.15 7.40
CA GLU A 205 17.76 13.48 7.48
C GLU A 205 17.53 12.15 8.23
N LEU A 206 17.35 11.06 7.46
CA LEU A 206 17.63 9.74 7.99
C LEU A 206 19.14 9.75 8.22
N ASP A 207 19.55 9.87 9.49
CA ASP A 207 20.93 9.69 9.95
C ASP A 207 21.33 8.24 9.64
N VAL A 208 21.68 7.99 8.38
CA VAL A 208 22.33 6.77 7.95
C VAL A 208 23.74 6.88 8.50
N HIS A 209 23.90 6.42 9.74
CA HIS A 209 25.18 6.35 10.39
C HIS A 209 26.14 5.55 9.50
N ASP A 210 27.06 6.30 8.91
CA ASP A 210 27.97 5.86 7.86
C ASP A 210 29.06 4.99 8.49
N SER A 211 28.82 3.68 8.54
CA SER A 211 29.83 2.73 9.01
C SER A 211 29.57 1.31 8.50
N PHE A 212 30.53 0.83 7.69
CA PHE A 212 30.77 -0.56 7.27
C PHE A 212 30.00 -1.13 6.04
N GLY A 213 30.70 -1.16 4.89
CA GLY A 213 30.90 -2.42 4.15
C GLY A 213 30.48 -2.44 2.66
N GLU A 214 31.47 -2.49 1.77
CA GLU A 214 31.41 -2.87 0.34
C GLU A 214 30.55 -4.13 0.06
N LYS A 215 30.43 -5.01 1.05
CA LYS A 215 29.61 -6.23 1.01
C LYS A 215 28.09 -5.98 1.10
N ARG A 216 27.67 -4.84 1.66
CA ARG A 216 26.25 -4.44 1.73
C ARG A 216 25.77 -3.82 0.42
N THR A 217 26.64 -3.09 -0.28
CA THR A 217 26.34 -2.47 -1.58
C THR A 217 26.12 -3.52 -2.67
N GLU A 218 26.95 -4.56 -2.76
CA GLU A 218 26.75 -5.68 -3.71
C GLU A 218 25.45 -6.45 -3.43
N ASN A 219 25.18 -6.75 -2.16
CA ASN A 219 23.94 -7.43 -1.76
C ASN A 219 22.69 -6.57 -2.04
N SER A 220 22.80 -5.26 -1.87
CA SER A 220 21.73 -4.30 -2.17
C SER A 220 21.47 -4.20 -3.67
N GLU A 221 22.52 -4.17 -4.50
CA GLU A 221 22.40 -4.12 -5.96
C GLU A 221 21.84 -5.42 -6.53
N SER A 222 22.29 -6.58 -6.02
CA SER A 222 21.72 -7.88 -6.35
C SER A 222 20.22 -7.94 -6.04
N LEU A 223 19.83 -7.46 -4.85
CA LEU A 223 18.44 -7.44 -4.42
C LEU A 223 17.60 -6.45 -5.24
N LEU A 224 18.16 -5.32 -5.66
CA LEU A 224 17.52 -4.38 -6.58
C LEU A 224 17.20 -5.07 -7.91
N LYS A 225 18.16 -5.75 -8.55
CA LYS A 225 17.94 -6.49 -9.80
C LYS A 225 16.86 -7.57 -9.66
N VAL A 226 16.87 -8.32 -8.56
CA VAL A 226 15.84 -9.33 -8.26
C VAL A 226 14.46 -8.68 -8.07
N ASN A 227 14.40 -7.49 -7.47
CA ASN A 227 13.15 -6.74 -7.33
C ASN A 227 12.63 -6.20 -8.66
N THR A 228 13.50 -5.65 -9.51
CA THR A 228 13.15 -5.21 -10.87
C THR A 228 12.57 -6.38 -11.66
N ALA A 229 13.25 -7.53 -11.66
CA ALA A 229 12.76 -8.74 -12.31
C ALA A 229 11.39 -9.18 -11.77
N LYS A 230 11.18 -9.10 -10.44
CA LYS A 230 9.89 -9.43 -9.82
C LYS A 230 8.79 -8.44 -10.18
N ALA A 231 9.09 -7.15 -10.27
CA ALA A 231 8.14 -6.13 -10.71
C ALA A 231 7.69 -6.40 -12.16
N ILE A 232 8.64 -6.71 -13.05
CA ILE A 232 8.35 -7.11 -14.44
C ILE A 232 7.51 -8.39 -14.49
N GLU A 233 7.82 -9.39 -13.65
CA GLU A 233 7.01 -10.61 -13.54
C GLU A 233 5.56 -10.29 -13.15
N ILE A 234 5.34 -9.41 -12.17
CA ILE A 234 4.01 -8.99 -11.74
C ILE A 234 3.27 -8.26 -12.87
N ILE A 235 3.93 -7.36 -13.60
CA ILE A 235 3.37 -6.72 -14.80
C ILE A 235 2.92 -7.80 -15.81
N GLY A 236 3.79 -8.80 -16.05
CA GLY A 236 3.45 -9.95 -16.89
C GLY A 236 2.20 -10.70 -16.42
N GLN A 237 2.04 -10.90 -15.10
CA GLN A 237 0.84 -11.53 -14.52
C GLN A 237 -0.43 -10.70 -14.77
N PHE A 238 -0.36 -9.36 -14.68
CA PHE A 238 -1.47 -8.47 -15.05
C PHE A 238 -1.87 -8.62 -16.51
N LEU A 239 -0.91 -8.75 -17.42
CA LEU A 239 -1.15 -8.89 -18.87
C LEU A 239 -1.64 -10.30 -19.26
N GLN A 240 -1.26 -11.33 -18.52
CA GLN A 240 -1.71 -12.71 -18.76
C GLN A 240 -3.10 -13.00 -18.20
N ASN A 241 -3.50 -12.32 -17.12
CA ASN A 241 -4.82 -12.51 -16.54
C ASN A 241 -5.91 -11.87 -17.43
N LYS A 242 -6.83 -12.70 -17.94
CA LYS A 242 -7.87 -12.30 -18.91
C LYS A 242 -8.70 -11.10 -18.46
N LYS A 243 -8.98 -10.96 -17.16
CA LYS A 243 -9.82 -9.87 -16.64
C LYS A 243 -9.02 -8.57 -16.59
N THR A 244 -7.84 -8.60 -15.97
CA THR A 244 -6.96 -7.44 -15.84
C THR A 244 -6.43 -6.98 -17.20
N ALA A 245 -6.09 -7.90 -18.10
CA ALA A 245 -5.66 -7.57 -19.46
C ALA A 245 -6.77 -6.86 -20.24
N ARG A 246 -8.03 -7.29 -20.12
CA ARG A 246 -9.17 -6.58 -20.74
C ARG A 246 -9.36 -5.20 -20.14
N ILE A 247 -9.24 -5.07 -18.82
CA ILE A 247 -9.28 -3.78 -18.11
C ILE A 247 -8.20 -2.83 -18.63
N LEU A 248 -6.95 -3.30 -18.75
CA LEU A 248 -5.83 -2.51 -19.26
C LEU A 248 -6.01 -2.17 -20.75
N CYS A 249 -6.52 -3.09 -21.58
CA CYS A 249 -6.85 -2.80 -22.97
C CYS A 249 -7.99 -1.78 -23.11
N LEU A 250 -8.95 -1.77 -22.18
CA LEU A 250 -10.01 -0.76 -22.15
C LEU A 250 -9.43 0.61 -21.77
N ALA A 251 -8.58 0.67 -20.74
CA ALA A 251 -7.85 1.88 -20.38
C ALA A 251 -7.05 2.44 -21.57
N LEU A 252 -6.22 1.61 -22.22
CA LEU A 252 -5.39 2.00 -23.38
C LEU A 252 -6.18 2.50 -24.59
N ARG A 253 -7.46 2.13 -24.73
CA ARG A 253 -8.30 2.55 -25.87
C ARG A 253 -9.11 3.82 -25.61
N ASN A 254 -9.24 4.21 -24.35
CA ASN A 254 -10.14 5.29 -23.93
C ASN A 254 -9.41 6.43 -23.19
N MET A 255 -8.14 6.25 -22.86
CA MET A 255 -7.19 7.33 -22.52
C MET A 255 -6.51 7.82 -23.80
#